data_AF-M4SHV3-F1
#
_entry.id   AF-M4SHV3-F1
#
_cell.length_a   1.000
_cell.length_b   1.000
_cell.length_c   1.000
_cell.angle_alpha   90.00
_cell.angle_beta   90.00
_cell.angle_gamma   90.00
#
_symmetry.space_group_name_H-M   'P 1'
#
loop_
_entity.id
_entity.type
_entity.pdbx_description
1 polymer ?
#
loop_
_entity_poly.entity_id
_entity_poly.type
_entity_poly.pdbx_seq_one_letter_code
_entity_poly.pdbx_strand_id
1 'polypeptide(L)'
;ALWSIVECPILFLDEFDVFMDQINRTMAMDLILSAVKDKLNGQYVFLTPQEMGAINPDQYVKMFKMPDPKRAIDMVSTNQENEEN
;
A
#
# COMPACT_ATOMS: atom_id res chain seq x y z
N ALA A 1 2.74 -21.82 -2.95
CA ALA A 1 3.48 -20.53 -3.01
C ALA A 1 4.17 -20.30 -1.65
N LEU A 2 5.19 -19.44 -1.56
CA LEU A 2 5.95 -19.25 -0.31
C LEU A 2 5.07 -18.93 0.93
N TRP A 3 4.02 -18.14 0.74
CA TRP A 3 3.04 -17.79 1.79
C TRP A 3 2.14 -18.92 2.30
N SER A 4 2.18 -20.11 1.69
CA SER A 4 1.47 -21.28 2.24
C SER A 4 2.32 -22.08 3.22
N ILE A 5 3.62 -21.78 3.30
CA ILE A 5 4.60 -22.55 4.10
C ILE A 5 5.12 -21.68 5.26
N VAL A 6 5.08 -20.36 5.11
CA VAL A 6 5.46 -19.42 6.16
C VAL A 6 4.23 -19.10 7.01
N GLU A 7 4.22 -19.59 8.25
CA GLU A 7 3.29 -19.12 9.28
C GLU A 7 3.80 -17.78 9.83
N CYS A 8 3.29 -16.67 9.30
CA CYS A 8 3.56 -15.35 9.82
C CYS A 8 2.25 -14.66 10.24
N PRO A 9 2.11 -14.21 11.49
CA PRO A 9 0.89 -13.54 11.95
C PRO A 9 0.69 -12.16 11.32
N ILE A 10 1.76 -11.53 10.80
CA ILE A 10 1.69 -10.23 10.12
C ILE A 10 2.59 -10.28 8.88
N LEU A 11 2.03 -9.99 7.70
CA LEU A 11 2.75 -9.98 6.44
C LEU A 11 2.65 -8.61 5.76
N PHE A 12 3.78 -8.12 5.29
CA PHE A 12 3.87 -6.89 4.50
C PHE A 12 4.23 -7.23 3.06
N LEU A 13 3.56 -6.57 2.13
CA LEU A 13 3.89 -6.61 0.73
C LEU A 13 3.98 -5.17 0.21
N ASP A 14 5.14 -4.82 -0.36
CA ASP A 14 5.43 -3.49 -0.87
C ASP A 14 5.64 -3.53 -2.39
N GLU A 15 5.30 -2.44 -3.07
CA GLU A 15 5.45 -2.24 -4.52
C GLU A 15 4.95 -3.40 -5.42
N PHE A 16 3.93 -4.14 -4.97
CA PHE A 16 3.48 -5.36 -5.65
C PHE A 16 2.90 -5.14 -7.04
N ASP A 17 2.40 -3.93 -7.31
CA ASP A 17 1.71 -3.56 -8.54
C ASP A 17 2.47 -2.56 -9.40
N VAL A 18 3.72 -2.21 -9.07
CA VAL A 18 4.49 -1.13 -9.73
C VAL A 18 4.60 -1.28 -11.26
N PHE A 19 4.57 -2.51 -11.78
CA PHE A 19 4.62 -2.82 -13.21
C PHE A 19 3.28 -3.24 -13.82
N MET A 20 2.19 -3.23 -13.05
CA MET A 20 0.87 -3.61 -13.52
C MET A 20 0.13 -2.39 -14.08
N ASP A 21 -0.54 -2.58 -15.21
CA ASP A 21 -1.57 -1.62 -15.65
C ASP A 21 -2.84 -1.72 -14.78
N GLN A 22 -3.78 -0.80 -14.97
CA GLN A 22 -4.98 -0.71 -14.15
C GLN A 22 -5.89 -1.96 -14.20
N ILE A 23 -5.98 -2.63 -15.35
CA ILE A 23 -6.82 -3.83 -15.51
C ILE A 23 -6.19 -4.99 -14.75
N ASN A 24 -4.90 -5.23 -15.01
CA ASN A 24 -4.16 -6.29 -14.34
C ASN A 24 -4.06 -6.05 -12.83
N ARG A 25 -3.87 -4.79 -12.41
CA ARG A 25 -3.86 -4.39 -10.99
C ARG A 25 -5.16 -4.72 -10.29
N THR A 26 -6.30 -4.45 -10.93
CA THR A 26 -7.63 -4.74 -10.36
C THR A 26 -7.81 -6.25 -10.15
N MET A 27 -7.51 -7.05 -11.18
CA MET A 27 -7.60 -8.51 -11.08
C MET A 27 -6.64 -9.10 -10.04
N ALA A 28 -5.40 -8.57 -9.95
CA ALA A 28 -4.42 -9.00 -8.95
C ALA A 28 -4.87 -8.67 -7.53
N MET A 29 -5.42 -7.48 -7.30
CA MET A 29 -5.94 -7.07 -5.99
C MET A 29 -7.08 -7.99 -5.53
N ASP A 30 -8.04 -8.29 -6.42
CA ASP A 30 -9.15 -9.19 -6.12
C ASP A 30 -8.66 -10.59 -5.74
N LEU A 31 -7.67 -11.11 -6.50
CA LEU A 31 -7.06 -12.41 -6.22
C LEU A 31 -6.35 -12.43 -4.86
N ILE A 32 -5.57 -11.40 -4.55
CA ILE A 32 -4.85 -11.26 -3.28
C ILE A 32 -5.85 -11.19 -2.12
N LEU A 33 -6.86 -10.32 -2.22
CA LEU A 33 -7.87 -10.15 -1.18
C LEU A 33 -8.66 -11.44 -0.95
N SER A 34 -9.04 -12.16 -2.01
CA SER A 34 -9.70 -13.46 -1.88
C SER A 34 -8.83 -14.47 -1.15
N ALA A 35 -7.55 -14.59 -1.52
CA ALA A 35 -6.62 -15.54 -0.91
C ALA A 35 -6.33 -15.22 0.58
N VAL A 36 -6.36 -13.95 0.94
CA VAL A 36 -6.17 -13.48 2.32
C VAL A 36 -7.42 -13.70 3.17
N LYS A 37 -8.62 -13.47 2.61
CA LYS A 37 -9.89 -13.68 3.34
C LYS A 37 -10.10 -15.13 3.76
N ASP A 38 -9.56 -16.09 2.99
CA ASP A 38 -9.58 -17.51 3.34
C ASP A 38 -8.63 -17.86 4.50
N LYS A 39 -7.68 -16.97 4.84
CA LYS A 39 -6.67 -17.16 5.89
C LYS A 39 -6.83 -16.12 7.01
N LEU A 40 -7.87 -16.29 7.81
CA LEU A 40 -8.23 -15.37 8.91
C LEU A 40 -7.21 -15.31 10.07
N ASN A 41 -6.19 -16.17 10.10
CA ASN A 41 -5.21 -16.22 11.19
C ASN A 41 -4.00 -15.29 11.00
N GLY A 42 -4.15 -14.19 10.26
CA GLY A 42 -3.06 -13.24 10.03
C GLY A 42 -3.53 -11.87 9.56
N GLN A 43 -2.69 -10.85 9.80
CA GLN A 43 -2.85 -9.51 9.29
C GLN A 43 -1.97 -9.31 8.06
N TYR A 44 -2.53 -8.71 7.02
CA TYR A 44 -1.85 -8.47 5.76
C TYR A 44 -1.86 -6.98 5.47
N VAL A 45 -0.69 -6.42 5.19
CA VAL A 45 -0.50 -5.00 4.90
C VAL A 45 0.09 -4.89 3.50
N PHE A 46 -0.63 -4.19 2.63
CA PHE A 46 -0.21 -3.92 1.26
C PHE A 46 0.16 -2.45 1.15
N LEU A 47 1.38 -2.18 0.74
CA LEU A 47 1.89 -0.86 0.45
C LEU A 47 2.02 -0.75 -1.07
N THR A 48 1.45 0.32 -1.61
CA THR A 48 1.57 0.65 -3.03
C THR A 48 1.66 2.17 -3.20
N PRO A 49 2.52 2.65 -4.10
CA PRO A 49 2.53 4.06 -4.50
C PRO A 49 1.36 4.40 -5.45
N GLN A 50 0.66 3.39 -5.99
CA GLN A 50 -0.46 3.59 -6.89
C GLN A 50 -1.74 3.90 -6.11
N GLU A 51 -2.64 4.67 -6.72
CA GLU A 51 -3.95 4.92 -6.13
C GLU A 51 -4.76 3.62 -6.08
N MET A 52 -5.27 3.30 -4.89
CA MET A 52 -6.28 2.27 -4.72
C MET A 52 -7.57 2.77 -5.39
N GLY A 53 -8.05 2.05 -6.41
CA GLY A 53 -9.34 2.34 -7.05
C GLY A 53 -10.51 2.12 -6.09
N ALA A 54 -11.74 2.06 -6.60
CA ALA A 54 -12.93 1.75 -5.80
C ALA A 54 -12.94 0.28 -5.32
N ILE A 55 -12.04 -0.06 -4.40
CA ILE A 55 -12.15 -1.28 -3.60
C ILE A 55 -13.30 -1.03 -2.63
N ASN A 56 -14.28 -1.93 -2.60
CA ASN A 56 -15.35 -1.86 -1.61
C ASN A 56 -14.79 -2.28 -0.25
N PRO A 57 -14.58 -1.36 0.71
CA PRO A 57 -14.15 -1.75 2.03
C PRO A 57 -15.24 -2.61 2.68
N ASP A 58 -14.84 -3.68 3.34
CA ASP A 58 -15.71 -4.48 4.22
C ASP A 58 -15.18 -4.44 5.66
N GLN A 59 -15.77 -5.24 6.55
CA GLN A 59 -15.34 -5.30 7.96
C GLN A 59 -13.88 -5.76 8.18
N TYR A 60 -13.28 -6.45 7.21
CA TYR A 60 -11.93 -7.01 7.24
C TYR A 60 -10.91 -6.19 6.43
N VAL A 61 -11.36 -5.32 5.52
CA VAL A 61 -10.49 -4.52 4.65
C VAL A 61 -10.51 -3.05 5.04
N LYS A 62 -9.34 -2.52 5.43
CA LYS A 62 -9.15 -1.10 5.75
C LYS A 62 -8.15 -0.48 4.79
N MET A 63 -8.47 0.72 4.30
CA MET A 63 -7.59 1.50 3.43
C MET A 63 -7.12 2.76 4.16
N PHE A 64 -5.83 3.04 4.05
CA PHE A 64 -5.20 4.23 4.64
C PHE A 64 -4.42 4.96 3.55
N LYS A 65 -4.78 6.21 3.27
CA LYS A 65 -3.98 7.08 2.40
C LYS A 65 -2.89 7.76 3.24
N MET A 66 -1.64 7.52 2.90
CA MET A 66 -0.51 8.20 3.53
C MET A 66 -0.38 9.64 2.99
N PRO A 67 0.15 10.58 3.77
CA PRO A 67 0.53 11.90 3.28
C PRO A 67 1.55 11.78 2.14
N ASP A 68 1.56 12.77 1.24
CA ASP A 68 2.56 12.81 0.18
C ASP A 68 3.98 12.84 0.78
N PRO A 69 4.92 12.08 0.22
CA PRO A 69 6.28 12.02 0.74
C PRO A 69 6.97 13.37 0.56
N LYS A 70 7.59 13.87 1.63
CA LYS A 70 8.43 15.08 1.57
C LYS A 70 9.64 14.79 0.70
N ARG A 71 9.81 15.53 -0.40
CA ARG A 71 10.98 15.38 -1.28
C ARG A 71 12.10 16.28 -0.76
N ALA A 72 13.35 15.92 -1.01
CA ALA A 72 14.51 16.72 -0.57
C ALA A 72 14.45 18.19 -1.04
N ILE A 73 13.70 18.47 -2.12
CA ILE A 73 13.45 19.81 -2.65
C ILE A 73 12.65 20.69 -1.67
N ASP A 74 11.72 20.10 -0.91
CA ASP A 74 10.88 20.83 0.06
C ASP A 74 11.70 21.38 1.24
N MET A 75 12.87 20.79 1.52
CA MET A 75 13.76 21.24 2.59
C MET A 75 14.55 22.51 2.22
N VAL A 76 14.71 22.81 0.93
CA VAL A 76 15.49 23.97 0.46
C VAL A 76 14.65 25.24 0.51
N SER A 77 13.34 25.16 0.24
CA SER A 77 12.45 26.34 0.18
C SER A 77 12.13 26.96 1.54
N THR A 78 12.38 26.26 2.66
CA THR A 78 12.06 26.76 4.00
C THR A 78 13.18 27.63 4.60
N ASN A 79 14.38 27.63 4.00
CA ASN A 79 15.53 28.37 4.53
C ASN A 79 15.69 29.80 3.97
N GLN A 80 14.86 30.23 3.02
CA GLN A 80 14.97 31.59 2.44
C GLN A 80 14.07 32.63 3.10
N GLU A 81 13.04 32.22 3.87
CA GLU A 81 12.15 33.18 4.56
C GLU A 81 12.67 33.64 5.94
N ASN A 82 13.74 33.03 6.47
CA ASN A 82 14.29 33.34 7.79
C ASN A 82 15.53 34.26 7.80
N GLU A 83 15.97 34.77 6.63
CA GLU A 83 17.14 35.67 6.52
C GLU A 83 16.78 37.14 6.22
N GLU A 84 15.50 37.51 6.13
CA GLU A 84 15.06 38.89 5.83
C GLU A 84 14.48 39.68 7.03
N ASN A 85 14.78 39.30 8.29
CA ASN A 85 14.45 40.12 9.47
C ASN A 85 15.68 40.49 10.31
#